data_AF-A0AAD3RLW5-F1
#
_entry.id   AF-A0AAD3RLW5-F1
#
_cell.length_a   1.000
_cell.length_b   1.000
_cell.length_c   1.000
_cell.angle_alpha   90.00
_cell.angle_beta   90.00
_cell.angle_gamma   90.00
#
_symmetry.space_group_name_H-M   'P 1'
#
loop_
_entity.id
_entity.type
_entity.pdbx_description
1 polymer ?
#
loop_
_entity_poly.entity_id
_entity_poly.type
_entity_poly.pdbx_seq_one_letter_code
_entity_poly.pdbx_strand_id
1 'polypeptide(L)'
;MLLRLESPTRTLTLEAPRGVEVNAGVGDFTASCRKDLLLQSSEGEIFLDANTIRLGNIPLGSAVDPLEGAPAGTTYTKQTVYELCACANGKLYLSPAEKGSTCQTTSNFCLWS
;
A
#
# COMPACT_ATOMS: atom_id res chain seq x y z
N MET A 1 12.61 13.17 -28.33
CA MET A 1 11.48 14.12 -28.32
C MET A 1 10.76 13.94 -27.00
N LEU A 2 10.59 15.00 -26.20
CA LEU A 2 9.93 14.94 -24.89
C LEU A 2 8.54 15.56 -25.04
N LEU A 3 7.47 14.82 -24.72
CA LEU A 3 6.13 15.39 -24.62
C LEU A 3 5.94 15.93 -23.19
N ARG A 4 5.69 17.22 -23.04
CA ARG A 4 5.45 17.89 -21.75
C ARG A 4 4.04 18.45 -21.73
N LEU A 5 3.20 17.93 -20.84
CA LEU A 5 1.85 18.42 -20.59
C LEU A 5 1.86 19.18 -19.26
N GLU A 6 1.52 20.47 -19.32
CA GLU A 6 1.44 21.33 -18.13
C GLU A 6 0.13 22.09 -18.12
N SER A 7 -0.43 22.27 -16.93
CA SER A 7 -1.59 23.12 -16.73
C SER A 7 -1.19 24.41 -16.02
N PRO A 8 -1.25 25.58 -16.69
CA PRO A 8 -1.06 26.88 -16.05
C PRO A 8 -2.19 27.22 -15.06
N THR A 9 -3.37 26.61 -15.24
CA THR A 9 -4.63 26.96 -14.56
C THR A 9 -4.98 26.05 -13.38
N ARG A 10 -3.99 25.30 -12.84
CA ARG A 10 -4.06 24.39 -11.67
C ARG A 10 -4.54 22.95 -11.93
N THR A 11 -5.23 22.68 -13.04
CA THR A 11 -5.77 21.33 -13.34
C THR A 11 -5.45 20.89 -14.76
N LEU A 12 -4.85 19.71 -14.90
CA LEU A 12 -4.69 19.02 -16.18
C LEU A 12 -5.67 17.84 -16.21
N THR A 13 -6.56 17.82 -17.21
CA THR A 13 -7.54 16.74 -17.41
C THR A 13 -7.25 16.02 -18.73
N LEU A 14 -7.18 14.69 -18.70
CA LEU A 14 -7.04 13.85 -19.89
C LEU A 14 -8.27 12.94 -20.00
N GLU A 15 -9.06 13.13 -21.04
CA GLU A 15 -10.27 12.36 -21.30
C GLU A 15 -10.28 11.88 -22.75
N ALA A 16 -10.69 10.64 -22.97
CA ALA A 16 -10.78 10.06 -24.30
C ALA A 16 -11.93 9.03 -24.36
N PRO A 17 -12.71 8.95 -25.46
CA PRO A 17 -13.88 8.06 -25.56
C PRO A 17 -13.57 6.57 -25.39
N ARG A 18 -12.31 6.17 -25.65
CA ARG A 18 -11.84 4.78 -25.54
C ARG A 18 -10.85 4.58 -24.37
N GLY A 19 -10.73 5.57 -23.49
CA GLY A 19 -9.74 5.58 -22.42
C GLY A 19 -8.39 6.19 -22.82
N VAL A 20 -7.54 6.38 -21.83
CA VAL A 20 -6.20 6.97 -21.96
C VAL A 20 -5.17 5.91 -21.59
N GLU A 21 -4.26 5.61 -22.51
CA GLU A 21 -3.09 4.76 -22.24
C GLU A 21 -1.87 5.65 -22.02
N VAL A 22 -1.17 5.44 -20.91
CA VAL A 22 0.11 6.10 -20.62
C VAL A 22 1.19 5.04 -20.57
N ASN A 23 2.10 5.08 -21.53
CA ASN A 23 3.15 4.08 -21.69
C ASN A 23 4.53 4.75 -21.82
N ALA A 24 5.48 4.30 -21.01
CA ALA A 24 6.88 4.70 -21.11
C ALA A 24 7.66 3.59 -21.84
N GLY A 25 7.68 3.65 -23.18
CA GLY A 25 8.30 2.59 -24.00
C GLY A 25 9.80 2.38 -23.74
N VAL A 26 10.51 3.41 -23.24
CA VAL A 26 11.87 3.32 -22.72
C VAL A 26 11.96 4.22 -21.49
N GLY A 27 12.38 3.67 -20.35
CA GLY A 27 12.52 4.38 -19.07
C GLY A 27 11.36 4.16 -18.11
N ASP A 28 11.34 4.93 -17.03
CA ASP A 28 10.36 4.77 -15.95
C ASP A 28 9.14 5.67 -16.14
N PHE A 29 7.98 5.17 -15.73
CA PHE A 29 6.79 6.00 -15.50
C PHE A 29 6.72 6.37 -14.02
N THR A 30 6.87 7.66 -13.71
CA THR A 30 6.79 8.16 -12.33
C THR A 30 5.62 9.12 -12.16
N ALA A 31 4.72 8.81 -11.21
CA ALA A 31 3.66 9.71 -10.77
C ALA A 31 3.95 10.17 -9.34
N SER A 32 3.94 11.49 -9.10
CA SER A 32 4.17 12.07 -7.77
C SER A 32 3.10 13.12 -7.45
N CYS A 33 2.56 13.08 -6.24
CA CYS A 33 1.56 14.03 -5.74
C CYS A 33 2.05 14.68 -4.45
N ARG A 34 1.60 15.92 -4.19
CA ARG A 34 1.90 16.62 -2.92
C ARG A 34 0.96 16.18 -1.78
N LYS A 35 -0.27 15.80 -2.13
CA LYS A 35 -1.27 15.25 -1.21
C LYS A 35 -1.50 13.80 -1.58
N ASP A 36 -2.74 13.42 -1.86
CA ASP A 36 -3.13 12.06 -2.16
C ASP A 36 -3.14 11.78 -3.66
N LEU A 37 -2.83 10.54 -4.03
CA LEU A 37 -3.04 9.99 -5.37
C LEU A 37 -4.23 9.02 -5.28
N LEU A 38 -5.35 9.35 -5.94
CA LEU A 38 -6.52 8.49 -6.00
C LEU A 38 -6.47 7.67 -7.30
N LEU A 39 -6.40 6.34 -7.16
CA LEU A 39 -6.56 5.39 -8.26
C LEU A 39 -7.89 4.68 -8.08
N GLN A 40 -8.84 4.89 -8.99
CA GLN A 40 -10.20 4.39 -8.88
C GLN A 40 -10.65 3.77 -10.20
N SER A 41 -11.30 2.61 -10.12
CA SER A 41 -12.07 2.03 -11.22
C SER A 41 -13.56 2.08 -10.88
N SER A 42 -14.38 2.60 -11.80
CA SER A 42 -15.84 2.61 -11.65
C SER A 42 -16.47 1.27 -12.02
N GLU A 43 -15.86 0.54 -12.95
CA GLU A 43 -16.30 -0.76 -13.44
C GLU A 43 -15.06 -1.64 -13.67
N GLY A 44 -15.02 -2.81 -13.04
CA GLY A 44 -13.90 -3.74 -13.14
C GLY A 44 -12.91 -3.64 -11.97
N GLU A 45 -11.63 -3.88 -12.25
CA GLU A 45 -10.58 -4.01 -11.25
C GLU A 45 -9.35 -3.15 -11.56
N ILE A 46 -8.54 -2.89 -10.54
CA ILE A 46 -7.22 -2.27 -10.68
C ILE A 46 -6.19 -3.38 -10.64
N PHE A 47 -5.51 -3.61 -11.76
CA PHE A 47 -4.47 -4.65 -11.87
C PHE A 47 -3.07 -4.03 -11.74
N LEU A 48 -2.29 -4.51 -10.79
CA LEU A 48 -0.89 -4.13 -10.58
C LEU A 48 -0.01 -5.33 -10.87
N ASP A 49 0.57 -5.38 -12.07
CA ASP A 49 1.45 -6.47 -12.51
C ASP A 49 2.91 -6.03 -12.49
N ALA A 50 3.66 -6.53 -11.50
CA ALA A 50 5.08 -6.24 -11.38
C ALA A 50 5.79 -7.34 -10.59
N ASN A 51 7.08 -7.54 -10.90
CA ASN A 51 7.94 -8.43 -10.10
C ASN A 51 8.06 -7.99 -8.63
N THR A 52 7.90 -6.70 -8.35
CA THR A 52 7.96 -6.18 -6.99
C THR A 52 7.02 -5.00 -6.83
N ILE A 53 6.11 -5.10 -5.88
CA ILE A 53 5.22 -4.01 -5.46
C ILE A 53 5.65 -3.59 -4.06
N ARG A 54 6.00 -2.31 -3.89
CA ARG A 54 6.43 -1.75 -2.61
C ARG A 54 5.38 -0.77 -2.10
N LEU A 55 4.77 -1.13 -0.97
CA LEU A 55 3.87 -0.26 -0.23
C LEU A 55 4.62 0.27 1.00
N GLY A 56 4.88 1.58 1.03
CA GLY A 56 5.60 2.23 2.14
C GLY A 56 4.69 2.56 3.31
N ASN A 57 5.28 2.72 4.50
CA ASN A 57 4.60 3.23 5.71
C ASN A 57 3.35 2.45 6.13
N ILE A 58 3.25 1.16 5.81
CA ILE A 58 2.17 0.33 6.34
C ILE A 58 2.39 0.15 7.85
N PRO A 59 1.42 0.51 8.70
CA PRO A 59 1.56 0.35 10.14
C PRO A 59 1.64 -1.14 10.49
N LEU A 60 2.51 -1.47 11.44
CA LEU A 60 2.48 -2.76 12.11
C LEU A 60 1.28 -2.78 13.05
N GLY A 61 0.45 -3.82 12.93
CA GLY A 61 -0.57 -4.17 13.89
C GLY A 61 0.03 -4.28 15.29
N SER A 62 -0.82 -4.22 16.32
CA SER A 62 -0.41 -4.41 17.72
C SER A 62 -0.01 -5.87 17.97
N ALA A 63 1.01 -6.34 17.27
CA ALA A 63 1.82 -7.44 17.74
C ALA A 63 2.49 -6.91 19.00
N VAL A 64 2.09 -7.45 20.15
CA VAL A 64 2.92 -7.39 21.35
C VAL A 64 4.34 -7.74 20.89
N ASP A 65 5.28 -6.84 21.14
CA ASP A 65 6.69 -7.20 20.99
C ASP A 65 6.87 -8.48 21.81
N PRO A 66 7.34 -9.60 21.25
CA PRO A 66 7.58 -10.80 22.05
C PRO A 66 8.50 -10.53 23.25
N LEU A 67 9.22 -9.41 23.26
CA LEU A 67 10.09 -8.94 24.34
C LEU A 67 9.36 -8.07 25.40
N GLU A 68 8.16 -7.57 25.14
CA GLU A 68 7.33 -6.87 26.14
C GLU A 68 6.84 -7.90 27.18
N GLY A 69 7.59 -8.04 28.27
CA GLY A 69 7.32 -8.96 29.38
C GLY A 69 8.14 -10.25 29.38
N ALA A 70 9.08 -10.42 28.44
CA ALA A 70 9.93 -11.61 28.41
C ALA A 70 11.08 -11.54 29.44
N PRO A 71 11.41 -12.65 30.11
CA PRO A 71 12.53 -12.69 31.05
C PRO A 71 13.86 -12.39 30.36
N ALA A 72 14.74 -11.68 31.09
CA ALA A 72 16.06 -11.30 30.60
C ALA A 72 16.87 -12.52 30.16
N GLY A 73 17.38 -12.50 28.92
CA GLY A 73 18.12 -13.61 28.30
C GLY A 73 17.34 -14.43 27.27
N THR A 74 16.05 -14.12 27.05
CA THR A 74 15.27 -14.71 25.95
C THR A 74 15.73 -14.18 24.59
N THR A 75 16.13 -15.10 23.72
CA THR A 75 16.52 -14.79 22.33
C THR A 75 15.31 -15.06 21.43
N TYR A 76 14.60 -14.02 21.01
CA TYR A 76 13.55 -14.16 20.00
C TYR A 76 14.12 -13.97 18.61
N THR A 77 13.74 -14.86 17.68
CA THR A 77 14.01 -14.67 16.25
C THR A 77 13.21 -13.48 15.77
N LYS A 78 13.89 -12.43 15.29
CA LYS A 78 13.26 -11.28 14.66
C LYS A 78 12.33 -11.75 13.55
N GLN A 79 11.04 -11.43 13.65
CA GLN A 79 10.09 -11.74 12.59
C GLN A 79 10.49 -10.98 11.31
N THR A 80 10.55 -11.71 10.21
CA THR A 80 10.94 -11.20 8.88
C THR A 80 9.85 -11.36 7.83
N VAL A 81 8.81 -12.11 8.16
CA VAL A 81 7.65 -12.39 7.32
C VAL A 81 6.41 -11.88 8.05
N TYR A 82 5.56 -11.17 7.31
CA TYR A 82 4.34 -10.55 7.82
C TYR A 82 3.19 -10.87 6.87
N GLU A 83 1.99 -10.90 7.41
CA GLU A 83 0.75 -10.91 6.62
C GLU A 83 0.32 -9.46 6.38
N LEU A 84 -0.23 -9.18 5.20
CA LEU A 84 -0.85 -7.90 4.87
C LEU A 84 -2.37 -8.02 5.08
N CYS A 85 -2.90 -7.26 6.03
CA CYS A 85 -4.30 -7.28 6.39
C CYS A 85 -5.03 -6.05 5.86
N ALA A 86 -6.25 -6.25 5.36
CA ALA A 86 -7.13 -5.18 4.90
C ALA A 86 -8.36 -5.08 5.81
N CYS A 87 -8.60 -3.88 6.34
CA CYS A 87 -9.81 -3.56 7.09
C CYS A 87 -10.98 -3.27 6.14
N ALA A 88 -12.22 -3.44 6.61
CA ALA A 88 -13.42 -3.10 5.82
C ALA A 88 -13.50 -1.61 5.42
N ASN A 89 -12.78 -0.72 6.12
CA ASN A 89 -12.67 0.70 5.80
C ASN A 89 -11.55 1.01 4.77
N GLY A 90 -10.86 -0.01 4.25
CA GLY A 90 -9.78 0.14 3.27
C GLY A 90 -8.40 0.44 3.86
N LYS A 91 -8.24 0.56 5.18
CA LYS A 91 -6.92 0.68 5.82
C LYS A 91 -6.15 -0.64 5.73
N LEU A 92 -4.85 -0.54 5.44
CA LEU A 92 -3.92 -1.66 5.42
C LEU A 92 -3.04 -1.66 6.66
N TYR A 93 -2.70 -2.83 7.17
CA TYR A 93 -1.74 -2.98 8.26
C TYR A 93 -1.01 -4.33 8.16
N LEU A 94 0.16 -4.46 8.81
CA LEU A 94 0.95 -5.68 8.84
C LEU A 94 0.70 -6.48 10.12
N SER A 95 0.47 -7.78 10.04
CA SER A 95 0.39 -8.67 11.21
C SER A 95 1.50 -9.74 11.19
N PRO A 96 1.89 -10.29 12.35
CA PRO A 96 2.81 -11.43 12.44
C PRO A 96 2.39 -12.62 11.61
N ALA A 97 3.31 -13.21 10.83
CA ALA A 97 3.04 -14.49 10.16
C ALA A 97 3.18 -15.65 11.14
N GLU A 98 2.08 -16.38 11.39
CA GLU A 98 2.05 -17.59 12.23
C GLU A 98 1.43 -18.78 11.48
N LYS A 99 1.18 -19.91 12.17
CA LYS A 99 0.55 -21.10 11.58
C LYS A 99 -0.88 -20.85 11.05
N GLY A 100 -1.52 -19.77 11.47
CA GLY A 100 -2.82 -19.31 10.98
C GLY A 100 -2.84 -17.79 10.87
N SER A 101 -3.86 -17.26 10.19
CA SER A 101 -3.96 -15.82 9.97
C SER A 101 -4.16 -15.06 11.28
N THR A 102 -3.37 -14.00 11.48
CA THR A 102 -3.42 -13.14 12.66
C THR A 102 -4.15 -11.82 12.40
N CYS A 103 -4.67 -11.60 11.19
CA CYS A 103 -5.42 -10.40 10.79
C CYS A 103 -6.69 -10.09 11.60
N GLN A 104 -7.14 -11.00 12.46
CA GLN A 104 -8.31 -10.77 13.33
C GLN A 104 -7.91 -10.32 14.74
N THR A 105 -6.70 -10.65 15.17
CA THR A 105 -6.22 -10.45 16.54
C THR A 105 -5.82 -8.99 16.80
N THR A 106 -5.42 -8.27 15.76
CA THR A 106 -4.87 -6.90 15.82
C THR A 106 -5.86 -5.84 15.32
N SER A 107 -7.12 -5.91 15.78
CA SER A 107 -8.25 -5.14 15.24
C SER A 107 -8.27 -3.64 15.60
N ASN A 108 -7.43 -3.17 16.53
CA ASN A 108 -7.40 -1.76 16.93
C ASN A 108 -7.13 -0.83 15.74
N PHE A 109 -6.36 -1.29 14.74
CA PHE A 109 -6.10 -0.53 13.52
C PHE A 109 -7.31 -0.40 12.57
N CYS A 110 -8.34 -1.22 12.74
CA CYS A 110 -9.55 -1.11 11.94
C CYS A 110 -10.62 -0.22 12.59
N LEU A 111 -10.43 0.21 13.85
CA LEU A 111 -11.44 0.91 14.65
C LEU A 111 -11.38 2.45 14.58
N TRP A 112 -10.26 3.03 14.15
CA TRP A 112 -10.08 4.47 14.04
C TRP A 112 -10.48 4.92 12.64
N SER A 113 -11.40 5.89 12.55
CA SER A 113 -11.71 6.64 11.33
C SER A 113 -10.82 7.86 11.28
#